data_AF-A0A9E1HBT5-F1
#
_entry.id   AF-A0A9E1HBT5-F1
#
_cell.length_a   1.000
_cell.length_b   1.000
_cell.length_c   1.000
_cell.angle_alpha   90.00
_cell.angle_beta   90.00
_cell.angle_gamma   90.00
#
_symmetry.space_group_name_H-M   'P 1'
#
loop_
_entity.id
_entity.type
_entity.pdbx_description
1 polymer ?
#
loop_
_entity_poly.entity_id
_entity_poly.type
_entity_poly.pdbx_seq_one_letter_code
_entity_poly.pdbx_strand_id
1 'polypeptide(L)'
;LFLTNPKKNDNVEENIATELSESSLTDQTLNTEKDSLADQESELNALLKKQSDAIRAQQQSFLQTWADAFCDRDGAAIDSLCMDGARKKMMKEQLLVIDEGDTIFGWSSPWPMWDTSDENSKGYTITTSYDGKNTAEILYYAWTSDPHVTVWKEDITFEERDGSYKVTDENIRFLDYIVSGTEFDEAYPQINGTPMDYTVNGMYDALVMNSLLSSSMLYQNLKDPVLAAKYLLNLLDNENKVQVEALQDGSKEGINIKITFIEDGAERFVKMIQPDSEDGIWIPQDYE
;
A
#
# COMPACT_ATOMS: atom_id res chain seq x y z
N LEU A 1 50.34 82.05 -36.99
CA LEU A 1 51.29 81.12 -37.61
C LEU A 1 51.43 79.92 -36.65
N PHE A 2 51.18 78.71 -37.15
CA PHE A 2 51.41 77.38 -36.55
C PHE A 2 50.57 76.92 -35.36
N LEU A 3 49.55 76.10 -35.71
CA LEU A 3 49.14 74.89 -35.00
C LEU A 3 50.32 73.89 -34.95
N THR A 4 50.60 73.28 -33.79
CA THR A 4 51.12 71.90 -33.69
C THR A 4 50.66 71.25 -32.37
N ASN A 5 50.36 69.96 -32.47
CA ASN A 5 49.62 69.06 -31.56
C ASN A 5 50.07 69.00 -30.09
N PRO A 6 49.16 68.70 -29.15
CA PRO A 6 49.53 68.05 -27.90
C PRO A 6 49.88 66.58 -28.16
N LYS A 7 50.97 66.11 -27.53
CA LYS A 7 51.37 64.69 -27.52
C LYS A 7 50.21 63.84 -27.00
N LYS A 8 49.84 62.84 -27.80
CA LYS A 8 48.95 61.73 -27.45
C LYS A 8 49.59 61.01 -26.25
N ASN A 9 48.87 60.97 -25.12
CA ASN A 9 49.29 60.20 -23.96
C ASN A 9 48.67 58.80 -24.12
N ASP A 10 49.39 57.90 -24.79
CA ASP A 10 48.93 56.54 -25.12
C ASP A 10 48.80 55.60 -23.88
N ASN A 11 48.89 56.12 -22.65
CA ASN A 11 48.86 55.32 -21.41
C ASN A 11 47.47 55.20 -20.74
N VAL A 12 46.41 55.80 -21.27
CA VAL A 12 45.06 55.70 -20.66
C VAL A 12 44.25 54.53 -21.23
N GLU A 13 44.46 54.16 -22.50
CA GLU A 13 43.77 53.02 -23.11
C GLU A 13 44.32 51.66 -22.61
N GLU A 14 45.62 51.58 -22.31
CA GLU A 14 46.25 50.33 -21.84
C GLU A 14 45.84 49.95 -20.40
N ASN A 15 45.64 50.94 -19.51
CA ASN A 15 45.17 50.68 -18.14
C ASN A 15 43.68 50.32 -18.07
N ILE A 16 42.81 50.93 -18.89
CA ILE A 16 41.37 50.60 -18.92
C ILE A 16 41.13 49.23 -19.56
N ALA A 17 41.91 48.87 -20.59
CA ALA A 17 41.85 47.54 -21.19
C ALA A 17 42.30 46.44 -20.22
N THR A 18 43.30 46.72 -19.38
CA THR A 18 43.80 45.78 -18.37
C THR A 18 42.77 45.57 -17.25
N GLU A 19 42.18 46.63 -16.68
CA GLU A 19 41.13 46.51 -15.64
C GLU A 19 39.83 45.86 -16.15
N LEU A 20 39.40 46.16 -17.39
CA LEU A 20 38.24 45.49 -18.01
C LEU A 20 38.52 44.01 -18.29
N SER A 21 39.74 43.67 -18.70
CA SER A 21 40.15 42.28 -18.93
C SER A 21 40.22 41.48 -17.63
N GLU A 22 40.73 42.07 -16.54
CA GLU A 22 40.76 41.44 -15.22
C GLU A 22 39.35 41.23 -14.64
N SER A 23 38.45 42.22 -14.77
CA SER A 23 37.05 42.04 -14.33
C SER A 23 36.30 40.96 -15.12
N SER A 24 36.54 40.89 -16.43
CA SER A 24 35.98 39.87 -17.33
C SER A 24 36.53 38.47 -17.03
N LEU A 25 37.81 38.37 -16.68
CA LEU A 25 38.45 37.12 -16.25
C LEU A 25 37.90 36.65 -14.89
N THR A 26 37.65 37.57 -13.94
CA THR A 26 37.04 37.21 -12.65
C THR A 26 35.59 36.78 -12.79
N ASP A 27 34.79 37.44 -13.65
CA ASP A 27 33.39 37.06 -13.90
C ASP A 27 33.28 35.73 -14.65
N GLN A 28 34.18 35.45 -15.59
CA GLN A 28 34.26 34.13 -16.25
C GLN A 28 34.67 33.03 -15.27
N THR A 29 35.61 33.29 -14.37
CA THR A 29 36.04 32.32 -13.35
C THR A 29 34.91 32.03 -12.36
N LEU A 30 34.20 33.06 -11.89
CA LEU A 30 33.04 32.91 -11.00
C LEU A 30 31.87 32.16 -11.67
N ASN A 31 31.59 32.43 -12.95
CA ASN A 31 30.56 31.68 -13.68
C ASN A 31 30.97 30.23 -13.89
N THR A 32 32.25 29.95 -14.19
CA THR A 32 32.76 28.58 -14.34
C THR A 32 32.71 27.81 -13.02
N GLU A 33 33.03 28.44 -11.89
CA GLU A 33 32.90 27.84 -10.56
C GLU A 33 31.44 27.57 -10.19
N LYS A 34 30.52 28.48 -10.53
CA LYS A 34 29.09 28.31 -10.31
C LYS A 34 28.50 27.16 -11.13
N ASP A 35 28.89 27.05 -12.40
CA ASP A 35 28.47 25.95 -13.28
C ASP A 35 29.05 24.61 -12.78
N SER A 36 30.31 24.59 -12.35
CA SER A 36 30.93 23.40 -11.73
C SER A 36 30.25 22.97 -10.43
N LEU A 37 29.78 23.91 -9.60
CA LEU A 37 29.03 23.61 -8.38
C LEU A 37 27.65 23.04 -8.69
N ALA A 38 26.97 23.59 -9.70
CA ALA A 38 25.66 23.09 -10.15
C ALA A 38 25.77 21.66 -10.71
N ASP A 39 26.84 21.36 -11.45
CA ASP A 39 27.11 20.00 -11.96
C ASP A 39 27.39 19.02 -10.80
N GLN A 40 28.19 19.42 -9.80
CA GLN A 40 28.45 18.61 -8.61
C GLN A 40 27.18 18.35 -7.78
N GLU A 41 26.31 19.35 -7.63
CA GLU A 41 25.03 19.21 -6.94
C GLU A 41 24.09 18.25 -7.69
N SER A 42 24.06 18.35 -9.02
CA SER A 42 23.30 17.43 -9.88
C SER A 42 23.78 15.98 -9.74
N GLU A 43 25.10 15.75 -9.77
CA GLU A 43 25.70 14.43 -9.57
C GLU A 43 25.39 13.86 -8.19
N LEU A 44 25.51 14.68 -7.14
CA LEU A 44 25.19 14.28 -5.76
C LEU A 44 23.72 13.89 -5.63
N ASN A 45 22.80 14.68 -6.20
CA ASN A 45 21.36 14.39 -6.19
C ASN A 45 21.05 13.10 -6.95
N ALA A 46 21.72 12.84 -8.07
CA ALA A 46 21.58 11.60 -8.82
C ALA A 46 22.06 10.37 -8.02
N LEU A 47 23.18 10.50 -7.30
CA LEU A 47 23.73 9.46 -6.43
C LEU A 47 22.80 9.17 -5.24
N LEU A 48 22.31 10.21 -4.57
CA LEU A 48 21.34 10.11 -3.46
C LEU A 48 20.05 9.44 -3.91
N LYS A 49 19.53 9.82 -5.08
CA LYS A 49 18.35 9.18 -5.67
C LYS A 49 18.60 7.71 -5.94
N LYS A 50 19.71 7.36 -6.59
CA LYS A 50 20.07 5.97 -6.89
C LYS A 50 20.20 5.11 -5.62
N GLN A 51 20.82 5.66 -4.57
CA GLN A 51 20.93 4.97 -3.28
C GLN A 51 19.56 4.78 -2.63
N SER A 52 18.72 5.82 -2.66
CA SER A 52 17.37 5.76 -2.12
C SER A 52 16.49 4.73 -2.86
N ASP A 53 16.58 4.68 -4.19
CA ASP A 53 15.85 3.69 -5.00
C ASP A 53 16.34 2.26 -4.73
N ALA A 54 17.64 2.06 -4.52
CA ALA A 54 18.20 0.75 -4.15
C ALA A 54 17.71 0.28 -2.76
N ILE A 55 17.68 1.19 -1.78
CA ILE A 55 17.15 0.91 -0.44
C ILE A 55 15.67 0.52 -0.54
N ARG A 56 14.86 1.29 -1.28
CA ARG A 56 13.44 0.98 -1.50
C ARG A 56 13.24 -0.40 -2.13
N ALA A 57 14.04 -0.74 -3.15
CA ALA A 57 13.95 -2.04 -3.79
C ALA A 57 14.28 -3.20 -2.83
N GLN A 58 15.29 -3.03 -1.97
CA GLN A 58 15.65 -4.03 -0.97
C GLN A 58 14.56 -4.19 0.10
N GLN A 59 13.97 -3.08 0.56
CA GLN A 59 12.85 -3.08 1.50
C GLN A 59 11.63 -3.77 0.90
N GLN A 60 11.26 -3.42 -0.33
CA GLN A 60 10.15 -4.06 -1.04
C GLN A 60 10.35 -5.57 -1.16
N SER A 61 11.56 -6.01 -1.54
CA SER A 61 11.88 -7.43 -1.64
C SER A 61 11.80 -8.16 -0.30
N PHE A 62 12.26 -7.52 0.78
CA PHE A 62 12.12 -8.07 2.14
C PHE A 62 10.64 -8.19 2.55
N LEU A 63 9.84 -7.15 2.32
CA LEU A 63 8.41 -7.14 2.66
C LEU A 63 7.63 -8.20 1.88
N GLN A 64 7.97 -8.42 0.60
CA GLN A 64 7.41 -9.50 -0.20
C GLN A 64 7.78 -10.87 0.38
N THR A 65 9.05 -11.06 0.75
CA THR A 65 9.51 -12.32 1.37
C THR A 65 8.79 -12.60 2.69
N TRP A 66 8.57 -11.56 3.50
CA TRP A 66 7.78 -11.66 4.73
C TRP A 66 6.33 -12.04 4.45
N ALA A 67 5.66 -11.31 3.56
CA ALA A 67 4.25 -11.54 3.24
C ALA A 67 4.00 -12.91 2.59
N ASP A 68 4.91 -13.37 1.72
CA ASP A 68 4.88 -14.72 1.14
C ASP A 68 5.02 -15.78 2.25
N ALA A 69 6.04 -15.66 3.12
CA ALA A 69 6.22 -16.59 4.24
C ALA A 69 5.02 -16.62 5.18
N PHE A 70 4.39 -15.47 5.41
CA PHE A 70 3.16 -15.35 6.19
C PHE A 70 2.04 -16.16 5.54
N CYS A 71 1.70 -15.86 4.27
CA CYS A 71 0.62 -16.53 3.54
C CYS A 71 0.85 -18.05 3.41
N ASP A 72 2.10 -18.47 3.15
CA ASP A 72 2.49 -19.87 2.99
C ASP A 72 2.64 -20.64 4.30
N ARG A 73 2.51 -19.95 5.45
CA ARG A 73 2.72 -20.53 6.79
C ARG A 73 4.14 -21.07 6.99
N ASP A 74 5.12 -20.47 6.32
CA ASP A 74 6.52 -20.85 6.44
C ASP A 74 7.11 -20.32 7.75
N GLY A 75 6.91 -21.09 8.82
CA GLY A 75 7.40 -20.73 10.14
C GLY A 75 8.93 -20.65 10.22
N ALA A 76 9.67 -21.43 9.42
CA ALA A 76 11.12 -21.36 9.39
C ALA A 76 11.59 -20.04 8.78
N ALA A 77 10.96 -19.60 7.68
CA ALA A 77 11.22 -18.30 7.09
C ALA A 77 10.85 -17.16 8.05
N ILE A 78 9.66 -17.17 8.65
CA ILE A 78 9.24 -16.16 9.64
C ILE A 78 10.22 -16.09 10.81
N ASP A 79 10.60 -17.23 11.41
CA ASP A 79 11.57 -17.28 12.50
C ASP A 79 12.91 -16.64 12.07
N SER A 80 13.37 -16.94 10.86
CA SER A 80 14.61 -16.38 10.32
C SER A 80 14.53 -14.88 10.07
N LEU A 81 13.35 -14.33 9.72
CA LEU A 81 13.14 -12.93 9.36
C LEU A 81 12.88 -12.04 10.58
N CYS A 82 12.55 -12.59 11.75
CA CYS A 82 12.23 -11.81 12.95
C CYS A 82 13.40 -11.74 13.94
N MET A 83 13.45 -10.64 14.69
CA MET A 83 14.29 -10.50 15.88
C MET A 83 13.60 -11.08 17.11
N ASP A 84 14.38 -11.29 18.18
CA ASP A 84 13.90 -11.85 19.45
C ASP A 84 12.63 -11.19 20.01
N GLY A 85 12.45 -9.88 19.82
CA GLY A 85 11.28 -9.12 20.28
C GLY A 85 9.99 -9.59 19.60
N ALA A 86 9.92 -9.39 18.28
CA ALA A 86 8.83 -9.87 17.42
C ALA A 86 8.60 -11.37 17.57
N ARG A 87 9.68 -12.18 17.60
CA ARG A 87 9.58 -13.63 17.79
C ARG A 87 8.84 -14.00 19.08
N LYS A 88 9.24 -13.42 20.21
CA LYS A 88 8.61 -13.68 21.52
C LYS A 88 7.16 -13.20 21.55
N LYS A 89 6.84 -12.09 20.87
CA LYS A 89 5.47 -11.59 20.73
C LYS A 89 4.60 -12.62 19.97
N MET A 90 5.01 -13.02 18.77
CA MET A 90 4.29 -14.00 17.95
C MET A 90 4.13 -15.35 18.68
N MET A 91 5.14 -15.78 19.44
CA MET A 91 5.02 -16.99 20.28
C MET A 91 4.00 -16.84 21.41
N LYS A 92 3.97 -15.69 22.07
CA LYS A 92 3.00 -15.40 23.13
C LYS A 92 1.57 -15.35 22.58
N GLU A 93 1.40 -14.84 21.37
CA GLU A 93 0.12 -14.76 20.65
C GLU A 93 -0.26 -16.07 19.95
N GLN A 94 0.57 -17.11 20.10
CA GLN A 94 0.40 -18.43 19.49
C GLN A 94 0.34 -18.39 17.95
N LEU A 95 0.82 -17.30 17.35
CA LEU A 95 0.98 -17.16 15.90
C LEU A 95 2.20 -17.95 15.41
N LEU A 96 3.26 -18.02 16.22
CA LEU A 96 4.47 -18.79 15.96
C LEU A 96 4.67 -19.85 17.05
N VAL A 97 4.81 -21.12 16.67
CA VAL A 97 5.08 -22.23 17.60
C VAL A 97 6.39 -22.88 17.19
N ILE A 98 7.35 -22.92 18.12
CA ILE A 98 8.64 -23.60 17.95
C ILE A 98 8.71 -24.71 18.99
N ASP A 99 8.68 -25.96 18.54
CA ASP A 99 8.80 -27.15 19.39
C ASP A 99 9.76 -28.14 18.73
N GLU A 100 10.50 -28.92 19.52
CA GLU A 100 11.63 -29.81 19.16
C GLU A 100 11.78 -30.22 17.67
N GLY A 101 12.28 -29.30 16.83
CA GLY A 101 12.60 -29.54 15.41
C GLY A 101 11.60 -28.98 14.38
N ASP A 102 10.43 -28.53 14.82
CA ASP A 102 9.38 -27.98 13.99
C ASP A 102 9.10 -26.50 14.34
N THR A 103 8.92 -25.69 13.30
CA THR A 103 8.46 -24.30 13.41
C THR A 103 7.18 -24.12 12.63
N ILE A 104 6.08 -23.89 13.34
CA ILE A 104 4.73 -23.76 12.77
C ILE A 104 4.31 -22.31 12.86
N PHE A 105 3.73 -21.78 11.77
CA PHE A 105 3.22 -20.42 11.71
C PHE A 105 1.74 -20.38 11.30
N GLY A 106 0.98 -19.50 11.95
CA GLY A 106 -0.41 -19.23 11.66
C GLY A 106 -1.43 -19.98 12.53
N TRP A 107 -2.66 -19.47 12.51
CA TRP A 107 -3.81 -20.07 13.20
C TRP A 107 -4.63 -20.98 12.28
N SER A 108 -5.72 -21.59 12.74
CA SER A 108 -6.69 -22.23 11.84
C SER A 108 -7.33 -21.21 10.89
N SER A 109 -7.96 -21.68 9.80
CA SER A 109 -8.73 -20.82 8.88
C SER A 109 -9.75 -19.92 9.61
N PRO A 110 -10.06 -18.71 9.11
CA PRO A 110 -9.63 -18.12 7.83
C PRO A 110 -8.14 -17.85 7.73
N TRP A 111 -7.60 -17.86 6.50
CA TRP A 111 -6.19 -17.58 6.25
C TRP A 111 -6.00 -16.95 4.86
N PRO A 112 -5.04 -16.03 4.66
CA PRO A 112 -4.79 -15.36 3.39
C PRO A 112 -4.02 -16.24 2.40
N MET A 113 -4.52 -17.44 2.15
CA MET A 113 -3.93 -18.39 1.22
C MET A 113 -4.69 -18.33 -0.09
N TRP A 114 -4.01 -17.85 -1.12
CA TRP A 114 -4.53 -17.77 -2.47
C TRP A 114 -3.78 -18.75 -3.37
N ASP A 115 -4.34 -19.14 -4.51
CA ASP A 115 -3.63 -19.99 -5.46
C ASP A 115 -2.41 -19.25 -6.01
N THR A 116 -1.23 -19.60 -5.49
CA THR A 116 0.06 -18.99 -5.84
C THR A 116 0.60 -19.47 -7.19
N SER A 117 -0.13 -20.34 -7.92
CA SER A 117 0.25 -20.76 -9.28
C SER A 117 0.14 -19.65 -10.32
N ASP A 118 -0.62 -18.58 -10.02
CA ASP A 118 -0.55 -17.30 -10.73
C ASP A 118 0.20 -16.29 -9.85
N GLU A 119 1.33 -15.79 -10.35
CA GLU A 119 2.17 -14.80 -9.64
C GLU A 119 1.40 -13.51 -9.28
N ASN A 120 0.28 -13.23 -9.96
CA ASN A 120 -0.58 -12.07 -9.68
C ASN A 120 -1.67 -12.35 -8.64
N SER A 121 -1.83 -13.59 -8.22
CA SER A 121 -2.90 -14.04 -7.34
C SER A 121 -2.38 -14.20 -5.91
N LYS A 122 -1.94 -13.09 -5.31
CA LYS A 122 -1.41 -13.02 -3.94
C LYS A 122 -2.54 -12.70 -2.96
N GLY A 123 -2.52 -13.38 -1.80
CA GLY A 123 -3.46 -13.13 -0.69
C GLY A 123 -3.17 -11.86 0.11
N TYR A 124 -2.38 -10.92 -0.43
CA TYR A 124 -1.98 -9.71 0.29
C TYR A 124 -1.71 -8.50 -0.63
N THR A 125 -1.71 -7.30 -0.04
CA THR A 125 -1.24 -6.06 -0.66
C THR A 125 -0.32 -5.35 0.32
N ILE A 126 0.87 -4.98 -0.14
CA ILE A 126 1.83 -4.22 0.69
C ILE A 126 1.60 -2.74 0.43
N THR A 127 1.19 -2.01 1.47
CA THR A 127 1.07 -0.56 1.46
C THR A 127 2.23 0.02 2.28
N THR A 128 3.32 0.37 1.61
CA THR A 128 4.50 0.91 2.29
C THR A 128 4.47 2.45 2.30
N SER A 129 4.59 3.04 3.49
CA SER A 129 5.04 4.43 3.60
C SER A 129 6.57 4.47 3.66
N TYR A 130 7.23 4.79 2.55
CA TYR A 130 8.68 5.03 2.52
C TYR A 130 9.01 6.43 3.08
N ASP A 131 8.65 6.67 4.34
CA ASP A 131 8.91 7.93 5.05
C ASP A 131 10.26 7.93 5.81
N GLY A 132 11.08 6.90 5.59
CA GLY A 132 12.38 6.70 6.23
C GLY A 132 12.32 6.03 7.60
N LYS A 133 11.15 5.55 8.06
CA LYS A 133 10.99 4.94 9.39
C LYS A 133 11.07 3.41 9.42
N ASN A 134 11.37 2.75 8.31
CA ASN A 134 11.38 1.28 8.19
C ASN A 134 10.11 0.62 8.77
N THR A 135 8.96 1.18 8.41
CA THR A 135 7.65 0.65 8.74
C THR A 135 6.90 0.30 7.46
N ALA A 136 6.04 -0.71 7.52
CA ALA A 136 5.13 -1.03 6.44
C ALA A 136 3.78 -1.49 7.00
N GLU A 137 2.75 -1.33 6.18
CA GLU A 137 1.44 -1.90 6.42
C GLU A 137 1.18 -2.96 5.36
N ILE A 138 0.61 -4.09 5.75
CA ILE A 138 0.27 -5.19 4.84
C ILE A 138 -1.20 -5.53 5.05
N LEU A 139 -1.98 -5.48 3.98
CA LEU A 139 -3.34 -6.00 3.97
C LEU A 139 -3.31 -7.46 3.55
N TYR A 140 -3.90 -8.33 4.35
CA TYR A 140 -4.09 -9.74 4.07
C TYR A 140 -5.57 -10.04 3.82
N TYR A 141 -5.85 -10.89 2.83
CA TYR A 141 -7.20 -11.21 2.39
C TYR A 141 -7.50 -12.67 2.71
N ALA A 142 -8.04 -12.91 3.91
CA ALA A 142 -8.23 -14.23 4.48
C ALA A 142 -9.63 -14.78 4.20
N TRP A 143 -9.73 -16.05 3.83
CA TRP A 143 -11.01 -16.69 3.49
C TRP A 143 -11.04 -18.16 3.97
N THR A 144 -12.21 -18.80 3.86
CA THR A 144 -12.44 -20.23 4.20
C THR A 144 -13.16 -20.94 3.06
N SER A 145 -13.70 -22.15 3.24
CA SER A 145 -14.60 -22.75 2.24
C SER A 145 -15.86 -21.90 1.97
N ASP A 146 -16.21 -20.98 2.86
CA ASP A 146 -17.11 -19.88 2.54
C ASP A 146 -16.29 -18.76 1.86
N PRO A 147 -16.54 -18.44 0.57
CA PRO A 147 -15.74 -17.51 -0.23
C PRO A 147 -15.96 -16.04 0.16
N HIS A 148 -16.37 -15.78 1.39
CA HIS A 148 -16.31 -14.47 2.01
C HIS A 148 -14.86 -14.14 2.38
N VAL A 149 -14.39 -12.97 1.94
CA VAL A 149 -13.03 -12.50 2.18
C VAL A 149 -13.04 -11.50 3.34
N THR A 150 -12.28 -11.84 4.37
CA THR A 150 -11.99 -10.99 5.53
C THR A 150 -10.66 -10.25 5.32
N VAL A 151 -10.57 -9.01 5.78
CA VAL A 151 -9.35 -8.19 5.63
C VAL A 151 -8.63 -8.08 6.96
N TRP A 152 -7.34 -8.39 6.99
CA TRP A 152 -6.48 -8.16 8.14
C TRP A 152 -5.42 -7.13 7.78
N LYS A 153 -5.08 -6.25 8.71
CA LYS A 153 -3.99 -5.28 8.56
C LYS A 153 -2.86 -5.64 9.51
N GLU A 154 -1.68 -5.87 8.97
CA GLU A 154 -0.45 -6.03 9.75
C GLU A 154 0.39 -4.76 9.67
N ASP A 155 0.72 -4.20 10.83
CA ASP A 155 1.66 -3.10 10.97
C ASP A 155 3.02 -3.68 11.36
N ILE A 156 4.05 -3.54 10.51
CA ILE A 156 5.40 -4.07 10.78
C ILE A 156 6.44 -2.97 10.90
N THR A 157 7.35 -3.13 11.85
CA THR A 157 8.57 -2.33 11.98
C THR A 157 9.79 -3.22 11.78
N PHE A 158 10.71 -2.81 10.93
CA PHE A 158 11.88 -3.60 10.58
C PHE A 158 13.18 -2.78 10.61
N GLU A 159 14.33 -3.44 10.65
CA GLU A 159 15.62 -2.77 10.63
C GLU A 159 16.68 -3.58 9.91
N GLU A 160 17.68 -2.90 9.34
CA GLU A 160 18.82 -3.56 8.73
C GLU A 160 19.77 -4.09 9.82
N ARG A 161 20.09 -5.38 9.73
CA ARG A 161 21.06 -6.10 10.55
C ARG A 161 21.91 -7.00 9.66
N ASP A 162 23.22 -6.80 9.72
CA ASP A 162 24.22 -7.60 9.01
C ASP A 162 23.94 -7.73 7.48
N GLY A 163 23.46 -6.65 6.86
CA GLY A 163 23.15 -6.59 5.42
C GLY A 163 21.80 -7.18 5.01
N SER A 164 20.93 -7.51 5.97
CA SER A 164 19.57 -8.00 5.74
C SER A 164 18.55 -7.29 6.64
N TYR A 165 17.32 -7.11 6.17
CA TYR A 165 16.26 -6.59 7.03
C TYR A 165 15.71 -7.68 7.96
N LYS A 166 15.33 -7.28 9.17
CA LYS A 166 14.65 -8.13 10.17
C LYS A 166 13.47 -7.40 10.80
N VAL A 167 12.37 -8.12 11.03
CA VAL A 167 11.20 -7.59 11.76
C VAL A 167 11.54 -7.44 13.24
N THR A 168 11.30 -6.25 13.78
CA THR A 168 11.51 -5.89 15.19
C THR A 168 10.22 -5.94 15.99
N ASP A 169 9.10 -5.58 15.35
CA ASP A 169 7.74 -5.64 15.88
C ASP A 169 6.77 -5.88 14.72
N GLU A 170 5.75 -6.70 14.96
CA GLU A 170 4.59 -6.87 14.07
C GLU A 170 3.34 -6.64 14.90
N ASN A 171 2.24 -6.18 14.30
CA ASN A 171 0.95 -6.16 14.96
C ASN A 171 -0.20 -6.36 13.96
N ILE A 172 -0.96 -7.44 14.14
CA ILE A 172 -2.15 -7.75 13.31
C ILE A 172 -3.43 -7.16 13.93
N ARG A 173 -4.25 -6.56 13.07
CA ARG A 173 -5.63 -6.14 13.35
C ARG A 173 -6.58 -6.83 12.38
N PHE A 174 -7.62 -7.45 12.93
CA PHE A 174 -8.68 -8.08 12.15
C PHE A 174 -9.78 -7.05 11.87
N LEU A 175 -10.05 -6.78 10.59
CA LEU A 175 -11.07 -5.83 10.15
C LEU A 175 -12.35 -6.57 9.74
N ASP A 176 -12.75 -7.55 10.57
CA ASP A 176 -13.88 -8.46 10.32
C ASP A 176 -15.24 -7.86 10.73
N TYR A 177 -15.21 -6.74 11.47
CA TYR A 177 -16.38 -6.03 12.00
C TYR A 177 -16.13 -4.52 12.04
N ILE A 178 -16.02 -3.90 10.86
CA ILE A 178 -15.70 -2.49 10.69
C ILE A 178 -16.82 -1.62 11.28
N VAL A 179 -16.45 -0.66 12.13
CA VAL A 179 -17.37 0.25 12.84
C VAL A 179 -17.08 1.74 12.62
N SER A 180 -15.96 2.08 11.97
CA SER A 180 -15.54 3.45 11.72
C SER A 180 -15.13 3.66 10.26
N GLY A 181 -15.19 4.91 9.78
CA GLY A 181 -14.67 5.27 8.46
C GLY A 181 -13.16 5.12 8.37
N THR A 182 -12.45 5.26 9.49
CA THR A 182 -10.99 5.02 9.55
C THR A 182 -10.67 3.55 9.28
N GLU A 183 -11.33 2.61 9.96
CA GLU A 183 -11.17 1.17 9.70
C GLU A 183 -11.58 0.80 8.27
N PHE A 184 -12.62 1.45 7.74
CA PHE A 184 -13.04 1.24 6.34
C PHE A 184 -11.96 1.65 5.35
N ASP A 185 -11.35 2.83 5.52
CA ASP A 185 -10.28 3.31 4.64
C ASP A 185 -9.02 2.45 4.74
N GLU A 186 -8.75 1.89 5.92
CA GLU A 186 -7.66 0.94 6.13
C GLU A 186 -7.91 -0.41 5.46
N ALA A 187 -9.15 -0.93 5.54
CA ALA A 187 -9.52 -2.20 4.91
C ALA A 187 -9.62 -2.08 3.39
N TYR A 188 -10.13 -0.94 2.90
CA TYR A 188 -10.52 -0.72 1.51
C TYR A 188 -9.93 0.56 0.93
N PRO A 189 -8.59 0.71 0.87
CA PRO A 189 -7.97 1.81 0.13
C PRO A 189 -8.28 1.72 -1.37
N GLN A 190 -8.54 0.51 -1.85
CA GLN A 190 -9.08 0.17 -3.16
C GLN A 190 -9.77 -1.21 -3.05
N ILE A 191 -10.90 -1.39 -3.73
CA ILE A 191 -11.56 -2.69 -3.88
C ILE A 191 -11.07 -3.33 -5.18
N ASN A 192 -11.18 -2.62 -6.30
CA ASN A 192 -10.91 -3.18 -7.61
C ASN A 192 -9.42 -3.51 -7.77
N GLY A 193 -9.13 -4.64 -8.41
CA GLY A 193 -7.76 -5.12 -8.56
C GLY A 193 -7.10 -5.64 -7.27
N THR A 194 -7.85 -5.79 -6.17
CA THR A 194 -7.43 -6.55 -4.98
C THR A 194 -8.18 -7.89 -4.91
N PRO A 195 -7.81 -8.80 -3.99
CA PRO A 195 -8.63 -9.98 -3.71
C PRO A 195 -10.05 -9.69 -3.18
N MET A 196 -10.40 -8.44 -2.82
CA MET A 196 -11.78 -8.02 -2.58
C MET A 196 -12.58 -7.78 -3.88
N ASP A 197 -11.90 -7.73 -5.03
CA ASP A 197 -12.54 -7.69 -6.34
C ASP A 197 -12.96 -9.08 -6.77
N TYR A 198 -14.21 -9.42 -6.42
CA TYR A 198 -14.82 -10.70 -6.74
C TYR A 198 -14.91 -10.99 -8.24
N THR A 199 -14.76 -9.99 -9.12
CA THR A 199 -14.94 -10.16 -10.58
C THR A 199 -13.76 -10.81 -11.28
N VAL A 200 -12.56 -10.77 -10.68
CA VAL A 200 -11.31 -11.18 -11.36
C VAL A 200 -10.64 -12.40 -10.74
N ASN A 201 -11.15 -12.89 -9.62
CA ASN A 201 -10.42 -13.80 -8.74
C ASN A 201 -11.12 -15.17 -8.54
N GLY A 202 -12.23 -15.41 -9.25
CA GLY A 202 -13.03 -16.65 -9.18
C GLY A 202 -13.92 -16.77 -7.94
N MET A 203 -13.83 -15.85 -6.96
CA MET A 203 -14.67 -15.90 -5.76
C MET A 203 -16.13 -15.57 -6.05
N TYR A 204 -16.42 -14.78 -7.08
CA TYR A 204 -17.79 -14.56 -7.51
C TYR A 204 -18.47 -15.88 -7.92
N ASP A 205 -17.83 -16.68 -8.79
CA ASP A 205 -18.37 -17.97 -9.22
C ASP A 205 -18.54 -18.94 -8.03
N ALA A 206 -17.59 -18.91 -7.08
CA ALA A 206 -17.67 -19.70 -5.85
C ALA A 206 -18.86 -19.27 -4.97
N LEU A 207 -19.08 -17.96 -4.79
CA LEU A 207 -20.24 -17.43 -4.07
C LEU A 207 -21.56 -17.81 -4.77
N VAL A 208 -21.61 -17.72 -6.10
CA VAL A 208 -22.79 -18.12 -6.88
C VAL A 208 -23.05 -19.62 -6.71
N MET A 209 -22.04 -20.47 -6.87
CA MET A 209 -22.19 -21.91 -6.69
C MET A 209 -22.68 -22.25 -5.28
N ASN A 210 -22.10 -21.64 -4.24
CA ASN A 210 -22.55 -21.84 -2.87
C ASN A 210 -23.99 -21.35 -2.67
N SER A 211 -24.38 -20.23 -3.28
CA SER A 211 -25.74 -19.70 -3.21
C SER A 211 -26.79 -20.63 -3.83
N LEU A 212 -26.40 -21.41 -4.85
CA LEU A 212 -27.28 -22.39 -5.51
C LEU A 212 -27.40 -23.70 -4.73
N LEU A 213 -26.32 -24.09 -4.04
CA LEU A 213 -26.25 -25.37 -3.31
C LEU A 213 -26.71 -25.27 -1.86
N SER A 214 -26.77 -24.06 -1.30
CA SER A 214 -27.09 -23.80 0.10
C SER A 214 -28.46 -23.13 0.25
N SER A 215 -29.26 -23.61 1.20
CA SER A 215 -30.50 -22.95 1.64
C SER A 215 -30.28 -21.94 2.78
N SER A 216 -29.02 -21.60 3.08
CA SER A 216 -28.67 -20.64 4.12
C SER A 216 -29.25 -19.26 3.83
N MET A 217 -29.76 -18.60 4.87
CA MET A 217 -30.18 -17.20 4.82
C MET A 217 -29.04 -16.28 4.36
N LEU A 218 -27.79 -16.67 4.63
CA LEU A 218 -26.61 -15.91 4.24
C LEU A 218 -26.57 -15.63 2.73
N TYR A 219 -26.78 -16.66 1.91
CA TYR A 219 -26.70 -16.50 0.46
C TYR A 219 -27.95 -15.84 -0.13
N GLN A 220 -29.09 -15.89 0.57
CA GLN A 220 -30.27 -15.11 0.22
C GLN A 220 -30.03 -13.61 0.45
N ASN A 221 -29.33 -13.26 1.52
CA ASN A 221 -28.96 -11.87 1.80
C ASN A 221 -28.07 -11.28 0.71
N LEU A 222 -27.28 -12.08 0.00
CA LEU A 222 -26.47 -11.60 -1.12
C LEU A 222 -27.30 -11.15 -2.35
N LYS A 223 -28.61 -11.41 -2.38
CA LYS A 223 -29.52 -10.93 -3.42
C LYS A 223 -30.03 -9.51 -3.15
N ASP A 224 -29.82 -8.99 -1.95
CA ASP A 224 -30.08 -7.61 -1.57
C ASP A 224 -28.76 -6.82 -1.53
N PRO A 225 -28.64 -5.68 -2.22
CA PRO A 225 -27.37 -4.96 -2.33
C PRO A 225 -26.90 -4.37 -0.99
N VAL A 226 -27.82 -4.01 -0.09
CA VAL A 226 -27.48 -3.46 1.23
C VAL A 226 -26.97 -4.57 2.15
N LEU A 227 -27.67 -5.71 2.18
CA LEU A 227 -27.25 -6.85 2.99
C LEU A 227 -25.95 -7.49 2.45
N ALA A 228 -25.79 -7.55 1.12
CA ALA A 228 -24.56 -7.99 0.47
C ALA A 228 -23.39 -7.07 0.82
N ALA A 229 -23.57 -5.74 0.75
CA ALA A 229 -22.54 -4.78 1.12
C ALA A 229 -22.11 -4.96 2.58
N LYS A 230 -23.06 -5.10 3.51
CA LYS A 230 -22.77 -5.36 4.92
C LYS A 230 -21.90 -6.60 5.11
N TYR A 231 -22.29 -7.69 4.46
CA TYR A 231 -21.58 -8.96 4.61
C TYR A 231 -20.21 -8.93 3.95
N LEU A 232 -20.15 -8.64 2.65
CA LEU A 232 -18.93 -8.74 1.85
C LEU A 232 -17.89 -7.66 2.16
N LEU A 233 -18.29 -6.55 2.79
CA LEU A 233 -17.37 -5.50 3.25
C LEU A 233 -17.10 -5.56 4.76
N ASN A 234 -17.31 -6.72 5.40
CA ASN A 234 -17.00 -6.95 6.82
C ASN A 234 -17.57 -5.87 7.77
N LEU A 235 -18.74 -5.29 7.44
CA LEU A 235 -19.33 -4.23 8.25
C LEU A 235 -20.01 -4.83 9.47
N LEU A 236 -19.91 -4.17 10.62
CA LEU A 236 -20.66 -4.60 11.79
C LEU A 236 -22.18 -4.49 11.53
N ASP A 237 -22.92 -5.60 11.67
CA ASP A 237 -24.37 -5.60 11.56
C ASP A 237 -25.04 -5.03 12.82
N ASN A 238 -24.97 -3.71 12.97
CA ASN A 238 -25.59 -2.96 14.05
C ASN A 238 -25.92 -1.54 13.60
N GLU A 239 -27.20 -1.26 13.32
CA GLU A 239 -27.71 0.04 12.85
C GLU A 239 -27.43 1.23 13.79
N ASN A 240 -27.08 0.98 15.06
CA ASN A 240 -26.67 2.04 15.99
C ASN A 240 -25.19 2.42 15.85
N LYS A 241 -24.43 1.67 15.06
CA LYS A 241 -22.99 1.85 14.82
C LYS A 241 -22.67 2.05 13.35
N VAL A 242 -23.29 1.26 12.47
CA VAL A 242 -23.09 1.34 11.02
C VAL A 242 -24.46 1.27 10.35
N GLN A 243 -24.77 2.29 9.56
CA GLN A 243 -25.99 2.35 8.76
C GLN A 243 -25.61 2.21 7.30
N VAL A 244 -26.35 1.37 6.56
CA VAL A 244 -26.07 1.09 5.15
C VAL A 244 -27.36 1.29 4.36
N GLU A 245 -27.33 2.16 3.36
CA GLU A 245 -28.51 2.47 2.54
C GLU A 245 -28.18 2.51 1.05
N ALA A 246 -29.12 2.04 0.23
CA ALA A 246 -29.04 2.16 -1.21
C ALA A 246 -29.47 3.55 -1.66
N LEU A 247 -28.65 4.19 -2.49
CA LEU A 247 -28.98 5.45 -3.12
C LEU A 247 -29.86 5.17 -4.36
N GLN A 248 -30.91 5.98 -4.53
CA GLN A 248 -31.94 5.76 -5.56
C GLN A 248 -31.43 5.89 -7.01
N ASP A 249 -30.21 6.39 -7.21
CA ASP A 249 -29.62 6.68 -8.54
C ASP A 249 -28.91 5.47 -9.18
N GLY A 250 -29.29 4.25 -8.82
CA GLY A 250 -28.77 3.04 -9.47
C GLY A 250 -29.08 3.04 -10.97
N SER A 251 -28.05 3.17 -11.81
CA SER A 251 -28.17 2.95 -13.25
C SER A 251 -28.31 1.44 -13.53
N LYS A 252 -28.47 1.05 -14.80
CA LYS A 252 -28.39 -0.38 -15.18
C LYS A 252 -27.02 -1.03 -14.90
N GLU A 253 -26.03 -0.26 -14.45
CA GLU A 253 -24.64 -0.69 -14.25
C GLU A 253 -24.30 -0.98 -12.78
N GLY A 254 -25.25 -0.78 -11.85
CA GLY A 254 -25.06 -1.06 -10.42
C GLY A 254 -25.87 -0.13 -9.51
N ILE A 255 -25.82 -0.42 -8.21
CA ILE A 255 -26.47 0.37 -7.16
C ILE A 255 -25.39 0.97 -6.26
N ASN A 256 -25.42 2.30 -6.10
CA ASN A 256 -24.53 2.97 -5.16
C ASN A 256 -25.06 2.81 -3.74
N ILE A 257 -24.17 2.40 -2.83
CA ILE A 257 -24.46 2.22 -1.42
C ILE A 257 -23.75 3.33 -0.64
N LYS A 258 -24.46 3.96 0.28
CA LYS A 258 -23.87 4.83 1.29
C LYS A 258 -23.76 4.07 2.60
N ILE A 259 -22.58 4.13 3.20
CA ILE A 259 -22.25 3.58 4.51
C ILE A 259 -22.02 4.76 5.44
N THR A 260 -22.74 4.82 6.55
CA THR A 260 -22.58 5.86 7.58
C THR A 260 -22.07 5.21 8.87
N PHE A 261 -20.89 5.63 9.30
CA PHE A 261 -20.28 5.20 10.55
C PHE A 261 -20.65 6.19 11.66
N ILE A 262 -21.41 5.72 12.64
CA ILE A 262 -21.98 6.57 13.69
C ILE A 262 -20.91 7.05 14.68
N GLU A 263 -19.85 6.27 14.89
CA GLU A 263 -18.81 6.55 15.87
C GLU A 263 -17.98 7.80 15.53
N ASP A 264 -17.56 7.93 14.27
CA ASP A 264 -16.75 9.04 13.78
C ASP A 264 -17.52 9.99 12.84
N GLY A 265 -18.78 9.66 12.52
CA GLY A 265 -19.63 10.45 11.61
C GLY A 265 -19.20 10.37 10.15
N ALA A 266 -18.32 9.44 9.79
CA ALA A 266 -17.83 9.29 8.44
C ALA A 266 -18.90 8.68 7.52
N GLU A 267 -19.00 9.21 6.30
CA GLU A 267 -19.75 8.60 5.21
C GLU A 267 -18.79 8.04 4.16
N ARG A 268 -19.04 6.82 3.68
CA ARG A 268 -18.32 6.17 2.59
C ARG A 268 -19.30 5.65 1.56
N PHE A 269 -18.83 5.54 0.33
CA PHE A 269 -19.65 5.13 -0.80
C PHE A 269 -18.96 3.98 -1.51
N VAL A 270 -19.75 2.99 -1.93
CA VAL A 270 -19.31 1.85 -2.72
C VAL A 270 -20.33 1.60 -3.83
N LYS A 271 -19.88 1.01 -4.93
CA LYS A 271 -20.78 0.54 -6.00
C LYS A 271 -21.01 -0.95 -5.80
N MET A 272 -22.26 -1.37 -5.74
CA MET A 272 -22.62 -2.78 -5.79
C MET A 272 -23.04 -3.12 -7.22
N ILE A 273 -22.44 -4.17 -7.78
CA ILE A 273 -22.80 -4.68 -9.11
C ILE A 273 -23.36 -6.09 -9.01
N GLN A 274 -24.15 -6.46 -10.02
CA GLN A 274 -24.73 -7.80 -10.16
C GLN A 274 -24.30 -8.34 -11.54
N PRO A 275 -23.16 -9.07 -11.64
CA PRO A 275 -22.61 -9.48 -12.93
C PRO A 275 -23.53 -10.38 -13.75
N ASP A 276 -24.25 -11.31 -13.10
CA ASP A 276 -25.16 -12.23 -13.79
C ASP A 276 -26.64 -11.90 -13.58
N SER A 277 -27.25 -11.24 -14.57
CA SER A 277 -28.71 -11.06 -14.68
C SER A 277 -29.40 -10.46 -13.45
N GLU A 278 -30.74 -10.27 -13.50
CA GLU A 278 -31.49 -9.66 -12.38
C GLU A 278 -31.57 -10.55 -11.13
N ASP A 279 -31.30 -11.86 -11.25
CA ASP A 279 -31.37 -12.83 -10.13
C ASP A 279 -29.99 -13.21 -9.57
N GLY A 280 -28.90 -12.54 -9.99
CA GLY A 280 -27.53 -12.76 -9.52
C GLY A 280 -27.29 -12.33 -8.06
N ILE A 281 -26.09 -12.55 -7.53
CA ILE A 281 -25.69 -11.94 -6.24
C ILE A 281 -25.05 -10.57 -6.47
N TRP A 282 -25.10 -9.71 -5.47
CA TRP A 282 -24.41 -8.43 -5.47
C TRP A 282 -23.00 -8.55 -4.91
N ILE A 283 -22.04 -7.88 -5.54
CA ILE A 283 -20.65 -7.79 -5.09
C ILE A 283 -20.17 -6.34 -5.08
N PRO A 284 -19.23 -5.99 -4.17
CA PRO A 284 -18.73 -4.63 -4.05
C PRO A 284 -17.70 -4.30 -5.14
N GLN A 285 -17.64 -3.02 -5.48
CA GLN A 285 -16.68 -2.37 -6.38
C GLN A 285 -16.38 -0.98 -5.84
N ASP A 286 -15.28 -0.40 -6.31
CA ASP A 286 -14.95 1.00 -6.04
C ASP A 286 -16.08 1.94 -6.47
N TYR A 287 -16.22 3.05 -5.74
CA TYR A 287 -17.10 4.14 -6.10
C TYR A 287 -16.40 5.10 -7.08
N GLU A 288 -17.08 5.46 -8.17
CA GLU A 288 -16.57 6.36 -9.23
C GLU A 288 -16.67 7.86 -8.86
#